data_AF-A0A0D0BY17-F1
#
_entry.id   AF-A0A0D0BY17-F1
#
_cell.length_a   1.000
_cell.length_b   1.000
_cell.length_c   1.000
_cell.angle_alpha   90.00
_cell.angle_beta   90.00
_cell.angle_gamma   90.00
#
_symmetry.space_group_name_H-M   'P 1'
#
loop_
_entity.id
_entity.type
_entity.pdbx_description
1 polymer ?
#
loop_
_entity_poly.entity_id
_entity_poly.type
_entity_poly.pdbx_seq_one_letter_code
_entity_poly.pdbx_strand_id
1 'polypeptide(L)'
;MINILLGLVERLAHLDRLKFFLATAPSRWDTSNANASSSSSDPYLNMGMGMNAAHHPPAHPALNRFLLPNQEYVTCVLWNGLYHITGTDIVRALVFRFEAFGRPVRNMKRFEEGVFSNLRNLKPGQDATLEEPKSPFLDLLFKYQCVRTQKKQKVFYWFSVPHDRLFLDALERDLKLEKMGLEPTTQVVGEPAQSFICDDAFKSSLYEQFVTAAGAKTMRAT
;
A
#
# COMPACT_ATOMS: atom_id res chain seq x y z
N MET A 1 20.73 11.56 18.70
CA MET A 1 21.13 10.26 18.11
C MET A 1 20.25 9.10 18.56
N ILE A 2 20.06 8.85 19.87
CA ILE A 2 19.27 7.70 20.38
C ILE A 2 17.81 7.71 19.89
N ASN A 3 17.09 8.84 19.97
CA ASN A 3 15.70 8.93 19.49
C ASN A 3 15.56 8.75 17.97
N ILE A 4 16.56 9.16 17.19
CA ILE A 4 16.58 8.98 15.73
C ILE A 4 16.77 7.50 15.39
N LEU A 5 17.67 6.82 16.12
CA LEU A 5 17.92 5.40 15.94
C LEU A 5 16.71 4.55 16.36
N LEU A 6 16.07 4.88 17.49
CA LEU A 6 14.84 4.22 17.94
C LEU A 6 13.71 4.37 16.91
N GLY A 7 13.47 5.58 16.41
CA GLY A 7 12.45 5.81 15.39
C GLY A 7 12.76 5.11 14.05
N LEU A 8 14.04 4.91 13.70
CA LEU A 8 14.42 4.13 12.52
C LEU A 8 14.12 2.63 12.71
N VAL A 9 14.50 2.05 13.87
CA VAL A 9 14.25 0.64 14.19
C VAL A 9 12.75 0.33 14.20
N GLU A 10 11.95 1.21 14.80
CA GLU A 10 10.50 1.04 14.86
C GLU A 10 9.86 1.10 13.46
N ARG A 11 10.29 2.05 12.62
CA ARG A 11 9.85 2.13 11.21
C ARG A 11 10.23 0.89 10.40
N LEU A 12 11.43 0.35 10.59
CA LEU A 12 11.87 -0.88 9.91
C LEU A 12 11.02 -2.08 10.34
N ALA A 13 10.75 -2.23 11.63
CA ALA A 13 9.88 -3.30 12.13
C ALA A 13 8.45 -3.19 11.57
N HIS A 14 7.90 -1.97 11.48
CA HIS A 14 6.61 -1.74 10.84
C HIS A 14 6.63 -2.04 9.33
N LEU A 15 7.73 -1.72 8.63
CA LEU A 15 7.91 -2.03 7.23
C LEU A 15 7.96 -3.54 6.97
N ASP A 16 8.63 -4.31 7.82
CA ASP A 16 8.64 -5.78 7.71
C ASP A 16 7.25 -6.38 7.96
N ARG A 17 6.52 -5.86 8.95
CA ARG A 17 5.12 -6.26 9.20
C ARG A 17 4.20 -5.89 8.04
N LEU A 18 4.38 -4.72 7.41
CA LEU A 18 3.61 -4.33 6.24
C LEU A 18 3.92 -5.24 5.06
N LYS A 19 5.19 -5.53 4.77
CA LYS A 19 5.58 -6.48 3.72
C LYS A 19 4.96 -7.85 3.94
N PHE A 20 5.03 -8.36 5.18
CA PHE A 20 4.39 -9.62 5.55
C PHE A 20 2.87 -9.56 5.32
N PHE A 21 2.21 -8.47 5.72
CA PHE A 21 0.79 -8.28 5.49
C PHE A 21 0.45 -8.28 4.00
N LEU A 22 1.15 -7.50 3.17
CA LEU A 22 0.97 -7.47 1.71
C LEU A 22 1.16 -8.86 1.07
N ALA A 23 2.07 -9.68 1.62
CA ALA A 23 2.32 -11.02 1.13
C ALA A 23 1.30 -12.08 1.60
N THR A 24 0.65 -11.90 2.75
CA THR A 24 -0.06 -13.00 3.43
C THR A 24 -1.48 -12.67 3.93
N ALA A 25 -1.93 -11.42 3.83
CA ALA A 25 -3.26 -11.03 4.32
C ALA A 25 -4.42 -11.91 3.80
N PRO A 26 -4.41 -12.38 2.54
CA PRO A 26 -5.41 -13.33 2.04
C PRO A 26 -5.48 -14.64 2.83
N SER A 27 -4.35 -15.16 3.30
CA SER A 27 -4.28 -16.45 4.01
C SER A 27 -4.78 -16.37 5.45
N ARG A 28 -5.01 -15.17 5.98
CA ARG A 28 -5.41 -14.96 7.38
C ARG A 28 -6.93 -14.97 7.58
N TRP A 29 -7.72 -15.19 6.53
CA TRP A 29 -9.19 -15.23 6.62
C TRP A 29 -9.73 -16.52 7.26
N ASP A 30 -9.01 -17.63 7.10
CA ASP A 30 -9.42 -18.94 7.57
C ASP A 30 -8.74 -19.30 8.89
N THR A 31 -9.32 -18.89 10.05
CA THR A 31 -9.27 -19.68 11.32
C THR A 31 -9.98 -19.10 12.55
N SER A 32 -10.60 -17.92 12.54
CA SER A 32 -11.12 -17.35 13.81
C SER A 32 -12.38 -16.49 13.75
N ASN A 33 -12.89 -16.13 12.56
CA ASN A 33 -14.05 -15.23 12.48
C ASN A 33 -15.41 -15.95 12.42
N ALA A 34 -15.45 -17.28 12.40
CA ALA A 34 -16.70 -18.05 12.46
C ALA A 34 -17.23 -18.26 13.89
N ASN A 35 -16.42 -17.98 14.93
CA ASN A 35 -16.79 -18.25 16.33
C ASN A 35 -16.86 -17.00 17.24
N ALA A 36 -16.67 -15.79 16.70
CA ALA A 36 -16.72 -14.55 17.48
C ALA A 36 -18.03 -13.75 17.34
N SER A 37 -19.03 -14.25 16.60
CA SER A 37 -20.36 -13.63 16.51
C SER A 37 -21.44 -14.53 17.12
N SER A 38 -21.28 -14.88 18.38
CA SER A 38 -22.44 -15.18 19.22
C SER A 38 -22.75 -13.96 20.08
N SER A 39 -23.99 -13.49 19.97
CA SER A 39 -24.64 -12.43 20.76
C SER A 39 -24.34 -10.96 20.41
N SER A 40 -25.12 -10.41 19.47
CA SER A 40 -25.94 -9.22 19.75
C SER A 40 -26.94 -8.99 18.61
N SER A 41 -28.21 -9.19 18.92
CA SER A 41 -29.38 -8.86 18.11
C SER A 41 -29.44 -7.37 17.78
N ASP A 42 -29.51 -7.04 16.48
CA ASP A 42 -29.97 -5.74 15.98
C ASP A 42 -31.43 -5.51 16.42
N PRO A 43 -31.80 -4.28 16.82
CA PRO A 43 -32.48 -3.42 15.86
C PRO A 43 -32.18 -1.92 16.05
N TYR A 44 -32.50 -1.11 15.02
CA TYR A 44 -32.53 0.37 14.97
C TYR A 44 -31.32 1.06 14.31
N LEU A 45 -31.52 1.30 13.00
CA LEU A 45 -31.23 2.59 12.36
C LEU A 45 -31.40 3.76 13.35
N ASN A 46 -30.35 4.56 13.58
CA ASN A 46 -30.56 5.92 14.07
C ASN A 46 -29.65 6.93 13.36
N MET A 47 -30.33 7.83 12.66
CA MET A 47 -29.89 9.14 12.20
C MET A 47 -29.10 9.89 13.26
N GLY A 48 -27.94 10.44 12.90
CA GLY A 48 -27.15 11.26 13.79
C GLY A 48 -25.95 11.89 13.10
N MET A 49 -26.17 13.03 12.44
CA MET A 49 -25.13 14.00 12.11
C MET A 49 -24.37 14.37 13.39
N GLY A 50 -23.09 14.01 13.45
CA GLY A 50 -22.20 14.34 14.55
C GLY A 50 -20.76 14.34 14.07
N MET A 51 -20.26 15.51 13.68
CA MET A 51 -18.84 15.72 13.46
C MET A 51 -18.11 15.71 14.81
N ASN A 52 -16.91 15.14 14.82
CA ASN A 52 -15.92 15.10 15.91
C ASN A 52 -16.04 13.97 16.94
N ALA A 53 -15.54 12.80 16.54
CA ALA A 53 -14.57 12.01 17.28
C ALA A 53 -13.89 11.07 16.26
N ALA A 54 -12.62 10.70 16.45
CA ALA A 54 -11.90 9.76 15.60
C ALA A 54 -12.53 8.34 15.67
N HIS A 55 -13.72 8.22 15.08
CA HIS A 55 -14.51 6.99 15.00
C HIS A 55 -13.88 6.13 13.92
N HIS A 56 -13.06 5.19 14.38
CA HIS A 56 -12.62 4.09 13.57
C HIS A 56 -13.86 3.27 13.18
N PRO A 57 -14.09 3.00 11.89
CA PRO A 57 -15.19 2.14 11.50
C PRO A 57 -15.07 0.78 12.23
N PRO A 58 -16.17 0.21 12.73
CA PRO A 58 -16.15 -1.08 13.41
C PRO A 58 -15.52 -2.17 12.54
N ALA A 59 -14.99 -3.24 13.14
CA ALA A 59 -14.44 -4.36 12.38
C ALA A 59 -15.51 -4.94 11.44
N HIS A 60 -15.12 -5.33 10.22
CA HIS A 60 -16.02 -5.92 9.25
C HIS A 60 -15.52 -7.31 8.87
N PRO A 61 -16.37 -8.34 8.81
CA PRO A 61 -15.96 -9.72 8.52
C PRO A 61 -15.41 -9.95 7.12
N ALA A 62 -15.47 -8.92 6.26
CA ALA A 62 -14.88 -8.87 4.92
C ALA A 62 -13.65 -7.94 4.81
N LEU A 63 -13.17 -7.34 5.92
CA LEU A 63 -11.99 -6.45 5.93
C LEU A 63 -10.90 -6.93 6.90
N ASN A 64 -9.68 -7.12 6.39
CA ASN A 64 -8.47 -7.34 7.17
C ASN A 64 -7.59 -6.10 7.02
N ARG A 65 -7.29 -5.41 8.13
CA ARG A 65 -6.72 -4.07 8.12
C ARG A 65 -5.36 -4.05 8.80
N PHE A 66 -4.40 -3.40 8.15
CA PHE A 66 -3.08 -3.10 8.72
C PHE A 66 -3.01 -1.61 9.07
N LEU A 67 -2.72 -1.29 10.33
CA LEU A 67 -2.56 0.08 10.81
C LEU A 67 -1.14 0.58 10.54
N LEU A 68 -1.03 1.65 9.75
CA LEU A 68 0.21 2.37 9.52
C LEU A 68 0.50 3.34 10.69
N PRO A 69 1.78 3.71 10.94
CA PRO A 69 2.13 4.66 12.00
C PRO A 69 1.44 6.01 11.91
N ASN A 70 1.07 6.45 10.71
CA ASN A 70 0.34 7.70 10.45
C ASN A 70 -1.17 7.62 10.75
N GLN A 71 -1.64 6.54 11.42
CA GLN A 71 -3.05 6.29 11.73
C GLN A 71 -3.95 6.03 10.51
N GLU A 72 -3.37 5.74 9.36
CA GLU A 72 -4.11 5.25 8.19
C GLU A 72 -4.07 3.72 8.10
N TYR A 73 -4.99 3.16 7.32
CA TYR A 73 -5.06 1.72 7.10
C TYR A 73 -4.66 1.34 5.68
N VAL A 74 -4.01 0.18 5.56
CA VAL A 74 -3.95 -0.60 4.32
C VAL A 74 -4.90 -1.78 4.51
N THR A 75 -5.89 -1.92 3.63
CA THR A 75 -6.99 -2.86 3.82
C THR A 75 -7.03 -3.92 2.72
N CYS A 76 -7.04 -5.18 3.13
CA CYS A 76 -7.40 -6.32 2.29
C CYS A 76 -8.91 -6.56 2.40
N VAL A 77 -9.60 -6.56 1.26
CA VAL A 77 -11.06 -6.73 1.21
C VAL A 77 -11.42 -8.03 0.53
N LEU A 78 -12.15 -8.91 1.22
CA LEU A 78 -12.74 -10.10 0.61
C LEU A 78 -14.08 -9.72 -0.01
N TRP A 79 -14.21 -9.87 -1.33
CA TRP A 79 -15.44 -9.57 -2.04
C TRP A 79 -15.65 -10.55 -3.19
N ASN A 80 -16.84 -11.15 -3.30
CA ASN A 80 -17.17 -12.16 -4.32
C ASN A 80 -16.13 -13.29 -4.42
N GLY A 81 -15.60 -13.75 -3.28
CA GLY A 81 -14.61 -14.84 -3.22
C GLY A 81 -13.19 -14.45 -3.64
N LEU A 82 -12.93 -13.18 -3.94
CA LEU A 82 -11.61 -12.66 -4.31
C LEU A 82 -11.13 -11.59 -3.33
N TYR A 83 -9.81 -11.53 -3.14
CA TYR A 83 -9.17 -10.53 -2.30
C TYR A 83 -8.81 -9.30 -3.13
N HIS A 84 -9.07 -8.12 -2.58
CA HIS A 84 -8.94 -6.84 -3.26
C HIS A 84 -8.15 -5.83 -2.44
N ILE A 85 -7.51 -4.89 -3.14
CA ILE A 85 -6.88 -3.69 -2.59
C ILE A 85 -7.20 -2.48 -3.47
N THR A 86 -7.38 -1.31 -2.85
CA THR A 86 -7.69 -0.07 -3.55
C THR A 86 -6.43 0.66 -3.97
N GLY A 87 -6.54 1.49 -5.03
CA GLY A 87 -5.45 2.39 -5.42
C GLY A 87 -5.00 3.33 -4.29
N THR A 88 -5.93 3.78 -3.45
CA THR A 88 -5.62 4.60 -2.27
C THR A 88 -4.74 3.85 -1.27
N ASP A 89 -5.07 2.61 -0.94
CA ASP A 89 -4.31 1.82 0.03
C ASP A 89 -2.94 1.38 -0.54
N ILE A 90 -2.84 1.16 -1.86
CA ILE A 90 -1.54 0.98 -2.54
C ILE A 90 -0.66 2.22 -2.37
N VAL A 91 -1.20 3.43 -2.60
CA VAL A 91 -0.45 4.68 -2.41
C VAL A 91 0.01 4.82 -0.97
N ARG A 92 -0.88 4.60 0.02
CA ARG A 92 -0.53 4.67 1.45
C ARG A 92 0.62 3.73 1.81
N ALA A 93 0.56 2.48 1.33
CA ALA A 93 1.62 1.51 1.53
C ALA A 93 2.96 1.97 0.93
N LEU A 94 2.94 2.55 -0.28
CA LEU A 94 4.15 3.07 -0.93
C LEU A 94 4.70 4.30 -0.21
N VAL A 95 3.86 5.27 0.17
CA VAL A 95 4.28 6.47 0.93
C VAL A 95 5.01 6.06 2.21
N PHE A 96 4.44 5.13 2.97
CA PHE A 96 5.07 4.61 4.18
C PHE A 96 6.40 3.90 3.88
N ARG A 97 6.48 3.11 2.79
CA ARG A 97 7.74 2.47 2.38
C ARG A 97 8.81 3.49 2.02
N PHE A 98 8.46 4.58 1.35
CA PHE A 98 9.38 5.69 1.03
C PHE A 98 9.87 6.41 2.29
N GLU A 99 8.97 6.66 3.24
CA GLU A 99 9.34 7.23 4.55
C GLU A 99 10.31 6.32 5.32
N ALA A 100 10.00 5.03 5.41
CA ALA A 100 10.85 4.04 6.07
C ALA A 100 12.18 3.80 5.32
N PHE A 101 12.22 4.03 4.01
CA PHE A 101 13.45 4.04 3.21
C PHE A 101 14.31 5.29 3.44
N GLY A 102 13.83 6.26 4.22
CA GLY A 102 14.55 7.52 4.48
C GLY A 102 14.37 8.56 3.37
N ARG A 103 13.32 8.41 2.55
CA ARG A 103 13.05 9.25 1.37
C ARG A 103 11.58 9.71 1.33
N PRO A 104 11.11 10.55 2.27
CA PRO A 104 9.71 10.95 2.35
C PRO A 104 9.19 11.64 1.08
N VAL A 105 7.91 11.42 0.79
CA VAL A 105 7.19 12.04 -0.34
C VAL A 105 6.92 13.52 -0.02
N ARG A 106 7.42 14.43 -0.86
CA ARG A 106 7.21 15.89 -0.74
C ARG A 106 6.12 16.40 -1.67
N ASN A 107 5.99 15.78 -2.84
CA ASN A 107 4.96 16.13 -3.82
C ASN A 107 3.93 14.99 -3.97
N MET A 108 2.95 14.96 -3.06
CA MET A 108 1.96 13.88 -3.00
C MET A 108 1.16 13.74 -4.29
N LYS A 109 0.78 14.86 -4.92
CA LYS A 109 -0.03 14.85 -6.15
C LYS A 109 0.72 14.17 -7.30
N ARG A 110 1.96 14.60 -7.59
CA ARG A 110 2.77 13.98 -8.66
C ARG A 110 3.12 12.53 -8.35
N PHE A 111 3.34 12.20 -7.07
CA PHE A 111 3.59 10.84 -6.63
C PHE A 111 2.37 9.93 -6.90
N GLU A 112 1.18 10.34 -6.47
CA GLU A 112 -0.09 9.64 -6.75
C GLU A 112 -0.30 9.44 -8.25
N GLU A 113 -0.12 10.50 -9.06
CA GLU A 113 -0.22 10.42 -10.53
C GLU A 113 0.75 9.40 -11.13
N GLY A 114 1.99 9.36 -10.66
CA GLY A 114 3.01 8.40 -11.09
C GLY A 114 2.66 6.95 -10.72
N VAL A 115 2.18 6.71 -9.51
CA VAL A 115 1.71 5.38 -9.06
C VAL A 115 0.50 4.94 -9.88
N PHE A 116 -0.50 5.83 -10.07
CA PHE A 116 -1.66 5.51 -10.88
C PHE A 116 -1.31 5.27 -12.34
N SER A 117 -0.28 5.94 -12.88
CA SER A 117 0.25 5.66 -14.21
C SER A 117 0.78 4.23 -14.32
N ASN A 118 1.55 3.77 -13.33
CA ASN A 118 2.07 2.40 -13.30
C ASN A 118 0.94 1.37 -13.18
N LEU A 119 -0.10 1.66 -12.38
CA LEU A 119 -1.27 0.79 -12.19
C LEU A 119 -2.20 0.70 -13.42
N ARG A 120 -2.00 1.52 -14.46
CA ARG A 120 -2.80 1.42 -15.70
C ARG A 120 -2.61 0.07 -16.40
N ASN A 121 -1.42 -0.53 -16.27
CA ASN A 121 -1.05 -1.78 -16.93
C ASN A 121 -1.84 -3.00 -16.44
N LEU A 122 -2.38 -2.96 -15.22
CA LEU A 122 -3.21 -4.01 -14.65
C LEU A 122 -4.61 -3.97 -15.28
N LYS A 123 -5.07 -4.99 -16.00
CA LYS A 123 -6.30 -4.87 -16.82
C LYS A 123 -7.57 -5.16 -16.02
N PRO A 124 -8.66 -4.38 -16.19
CA PRO A 124 -9.97 -4.77 -15.67
C PRO A 124 -10.41 -6.14 -16.21
N GLY A 125 -11.01 -6.97 -15.36
CA GLY A 125 -11.41 -8.35 -15.66
C GLY A 125 -10.29 -9.38 -15.47
N GLN A 126 -9.02 -8.96 -15.50
CA GLN A 126 -7.86 -9.84 -15.31
C GLN A 126 -7.15 -9.59 -13.98
N ASP A 127 -6.87 -8.32 -13.68
CA ASP A 127 -6.06 -7.88 -12.54
C ASP A 127 -6.84 -6.98 -11.57
N ALA A 128 -8.03 -6.56 -11.97
CA ALA A 128 -8.85 -5.60 -11.25
C ALA A 128 -10.33 -5.74 -11.62
N THR A 129 -11.22 -5.29 -10.74
CA THR A 129 -12.60 -4.97 -11.10
C THR A 129 -12.76 -3.47 -11.34
N LEU A 130 -13.79 -3.12 -12.10
CA LEU A 130 -14.14 -1.74 -12.38
C LEU A 130 -15.52 -1.49 -11.78
N GLU A 131 -15.54 -0.89 -10.61
CA GLU A 131 -16.75 -0.64 -9.81
C GLU A 131 -17.42 0.66 -10.25
N GLU A 132 -18.69 0.56 -10.65
CA GLU A 132 -19.51 1.72 -10.97
C GLU A 132 -19.92 2.50 -9.71
N PRO A 133 -20.23 3.81 -9.84
CA PRO A 133 -20.78 4.58 -8.74
C PRO A 133 -21.97 3.88 -8.08
N LYS A 134 -22.02 3.90 -6.74
CA LYS A 134 -23.08 3.29 -5.91
C LYS A 134 -23.18 1.76 -6.00
N SER A 135 -22.14 1.06 -6.50
CA SER A 135 -22.10 -0.40 -6.37
C SER A 135 -22.01 -0.78 -4.88
N PRO A 136 -22.60 -1.90 -4.44
CA PRO A 136 -22.51 -2.34 -3.04
C PRO A 136 -21.06 -2.49 -2.56
N PHE A 137 -20.17 -2.91 -3.46
CA PHE A 137 -18.74 -3.01 -3.16
C PHE A 137 -18.12 -1.63 -2.95
N LEU A 138 -18.38 -0.69 -3.84
CA LEU A 138 -17.84 0.67 -3.73
C LEU A 138 -18.38 1.40 -2.49
N ASP A 139 -19.65 1.17 -2.14
CA ASP A 139 -20.25 1.71 -0.91
C ASP A 139 -19.57 1.16 0.34
N LEU A 140 -19.25 -0.14 0.36
CA LEU A 140 -18.42 -0.74 1.41
C LEU A 140 -17.05 -0.06 1.48
N LEU A 141 -16.34 0.04 0.36
CA LEU A 141 -15.01 0.66 0.31
C LEU A 141 -15.02 2.11 0.78
N PHE A 142 -16.04 2.88 0.42
CA PHE A 142 -16.19 4.27 0.84
C PHE A 142 -16.52 4.38 2.32
N LYS A 143 -17.48 3.58 2.83
CA LYS A 143 -17.86 3.53 4.25
C LYS A 143 -16.65 3.25 5.14
N TYR A 144 -15.75 2.38 4.70
CA TYR A 144 -14.56 1.97 5.46
C TYR A 144 -13.28 2.76 5.12
N GLN A 145 -13.41 3.87 4.37
CA GLN A 145 -12.30 4.79 4.02
C GLN A 145 -11.16 4.12 3.22
N CYS A 146 -11.49 3.08 2.46
CA CYS A 146 -10.59 2.44 1.51
C CYS A 146 -10.49 3.24 0.19
N VAL A 147 -11.48 4.09 -0.10
CA VAL A 147 -11.48 5.03 -1.23
C VAL A 147 -11.96 6.41 -0.78
N ARG A 148 -11.51 7.46 -1.48
CA ARG A 148 -11.87 8.87 -1.15
C ARG A 148 -13.15 9.36 -1.82
N THR A 149 -13.67 8.64 -2.82
CA THR A 149 -14.85 9.05 -3.60
C THR A 149 -15.70 7.85 -3.98
N GLN A 150 -17.00 8.07 -4.25
CA GLN A 150 -17.90 7.08 -4.85
C GLN A 150 -18.02 7.23 -6.38
N LYS A 151 -17.03 7.85 -7.03
CA LYS A 151 -16.93 7.81 -8.49
C LYS A 151 -16.43 6.43 -8.92
N LYS A 152 -16.61 6.09 -10.19
CA LYS A 152 -16.10 4.84 -10.79
C LYS A 152 -14.67 4.55 -10.34
N GLN A 153 -14.45 3.41 -9.68
CA GLN A 153 -13.16 3.02 -9.13
C GLN A 153 -12.65 1.76 -9.81
N LYS A 154 -11.33 1.73 -10.06
CA LYS A 154 -10.63 0.49 -10.39
C LYS A 154 -10.09 -0.10 -9.10
N VAL A 155 -10.54 -1.30 -8.74
CA VAL A 155 -10.16 -2.00 -7.52
C VAL A 155 -9.35 -3.23 -7.92
N PHE A 156 -8.16 -3.39 -7.38
CA PHE A 156 -7.20 -4.38 -7.87
C PHE A 156 -7.34 -5.70 -7.12
N TYR A 157 -7.16 -6.81 -7.82
CA TYR A 157 -7.00 -8.09 -7.15
C TYR A 157 -5.69 -8.09 -6.38
N TRP A 158 -5.75 -8.50 -5.12
CA TRP A 158 -4.65 -8.45 -4.17
C TRP A 158 -3.37 -9.09 -4.73
N PHE A 159 -3.51 -10.27 -5.33
CA PHE A 159 -2.41 -11.05 -5.90
C PHE A 159 -1.83 -10.49 -7.21
N SER A 160 -2.55 -9.59 -7.89
CA SER A 160 -2.11 -9.00 -9.15
C SER A 160 -1.26 -7.75 -8.96
N VAL A 161 -1.15 -7.20 -7.75
CA VAL A 161 -0.43 -5.93 -7.51
C VAL A 161 1.05 -6.19 -7.17
N PRO A 162 2.01 -5.80 -8.04
CA PRO A 162 3.43 -6.01 -7.79
C PRO A 162 4.00 -4.88 -6.92
N HIS A 163 3.71 -4.89 -5.62
CA HIS A 163 4.06 -3.81 -4.69
C HIS A 163 5.55 -3.41 -4.71
N ASP A 164 6.46 -4.38 -4.83
CA ASP A 164 7.90 -4.10 -4.90
C ASP A 164 8.29 -3.44 -6.23
N ARG A 165 7.70 -3.90 -7.34
CA ARG A 165 7.91 -3.26 -8.66
C ARG A 165 7.41 -1.82 -8.64
N LEU A 166 6.24 -1.56 -8.07
CA LEU A 166 5.69 -0.21 -7.96
C LEU A 166 6.59 0.73 -7.14
N PHE A 167 7.16 0.24 -6.05
CA PHE A 167 8.14 0.99 -5.24
C PHE A 167 9.40 1.31 -6.06
N LEU A 168 9.97 0.31 -6.74
CA LEU A 168 11.20 0.48 -7.52
C LEU A 168 10.99 1.37 -8.74
N ASP A 169 9.88 1.25 -9.46
CA ASP A 169 9.55 2.12 -10.59
C ASP A 169 9.35 3.58 -10.14
N ALA A 170 8.80 3.80 -8.94
CA ALA A 170 8.68 5.13 -8.37
C ALA A 170 10.04 5.71 -7.97
N LEU A 171 10.90 4.90 -7.35
CA LEU A 171 12.25 5.32 -6.94
C LEU A 171 13.13 5.61 -8.17
N GLU A 172 13.09 4.74 -9.19
CA GLU A 172 13.84 4.90 -10.44
C GLU A 172 13.47 6.21 -11.14
N ARG A 173 12.19 6.57 -11.15
CA ARG A 173 11.71 7.83 -11.72
C ARG A 173 12.31 9.04 -11.01
N ASP A 174 12.29 9.04 -9.68
CA ASP A 174 12.85 10.15 -8.91
C ASP A 174 14.37 10.27 -9.08
N LEU A 175 15.10 9.14 -9.09
CA LEU A 175 16.55 9.14 -9.34
C LEU A 175 16.90 9.67 -10.75
N LYS A 176 16.08 9.33 -11.77
CA LYS A 176 16.25 9.88 -13.12
C LYS A 176 15.99 11.39 -13.16
N LEU A 177 14.97 11.87 -12.45
CA LEU A 177 14.69 13.30 -12.36
C LEU A 177 15.84 14.05 -11.69
N GLU A 178 16.37 13.56 -10.58
CA GLU A 178 17.53 14.15 -9.88
C GLU A 178 18.76 14.23 -10.78
N LYS A 179 19.06 13.15 -11.53
CA LYS A 179 20.17 13.12 -12.48
C LYS A 179 20.01 14.15 -13.60
N MET A 180 18.77 14.44 -13.99
CA MET A 180 18.43 15.47 -14.98
C MET A 180 18.33 16.88 -14.38
N GLY A 181 18.58 17.05 -13.07
CA GLY A 181 18.41 18.33 -12.38
C GLY A 181 16.95 18.77 -12.24
N LEU A 182 16.00 17.86 -12.41
CA LEU A 182 14.57 18.09 -12.27
C LEU A 182 14.10 17.76 -10.84
N GLU A 183 13.05 18.42 -10.39
CA GLU A 183 12.49 18.20 -9.05
C GLU A 183 11.81 16.81 -8.94
N PRO A 184 12.32 15.91 -8.07
CA PRO A 184 11.71 14.61 -7.80
C PRO A 184 10.46 14.75 -6.92
N THR A 185 9.70 13.66 -6.78
CA THR A 185 8.53 13.64 -5.89
C THR A 185 8.87 13.34 -4.43
N THR A 186 10.02 12.71 -4.19
CA THR A 186 10.55 12.34 -2.88
C THR A 186 11.92 12.95 -2.64
N GLN A 187 12.31 13.10 -1.37
CA GLN A 187 13.58 13.72 -0.99
C GLN A 187 14.34 12.85 0.00
N VAL A 188 15.64 12.70 -0.18
CA VAL A 188 16.52 11.97 0.74
C VAL A 188 16.67 12.73 2.06
N VAL A 189 16.33 12.08 3.18
CA VAL A 189 16.39 12.64 4.53
C VAL A 189 17.17 11.75 5.50
N GLY A 190 17.33 10.46 5.21
CA GLY A 190 18.07 9.53 6.06
C GLY A 190 18.45 8.23 5.36
N GLU A 191 18.99 7.31 6.14
CA GLU A 191 19.31 5.95 5.68
C GLU A 191 18.06 5.07 5.57
N PRO A 192 18.04 4.08 4.64
CA PRO A 192 19.09 3.73 3.67
C PRO A 192 19.16 4.61 2.40
N ALA A 193 18.27 5.58 2.21
CA ALA A 193 18.26 6.39 0.98
C ALA A 193 19.51 7.26 0.77
N GLN A 194 20.19 7.69 1.84
CA GLN A 194 21.44 8.46 1.75
C GLN A 194 22.61 7.65 1.20
N SER A 195 22.76 6.40 1.64
CA SER A 195 23.82 5.50 1.16
C SER A 195 23.44 4.71 -0.10
N PHE A 196 22.23 4.91 -0.64
CA PHE A 196 21.75 4.16 -1.80
C PHE A 196 22.48 4.60 -3.08
N ILE A 197 23.24 3.67 -3.68
CA ILE A 197 23.92 3.85 -4.96
C ILE A 197 23.18 3.04 -6.02
N CYS A 198 22.75 3.71 -7.09
CA CYS A 198 22.23 3.07 -8.29
C CYS A 198 23.32 3.06 -9.37
N ASP A 199 23.46 1.95 -10.10
CA ASP A 199 24.40 1.89 -11.22
C ASP A 199 24.03 2.94 -12.27
N ASP A 200 24.97 3.86 -12.49
CA ASP A 200 24.80 5.08 -13.28
C ASP A 200 24.40 4.85 -14.75
N ALA A 201 24.59 3.62 -15.21
CA ALA A 201 24.42 3.27 -16.60
C ALA A 201 22.96 3.01 -17.01
N PHE A 202 22.02 2.83 -16.06
CA PHE A 202 20.61 2.46 -16.30
C PHE A 202 20.44 1.43 -17.45
N LYS A 203 21.40 0.52 -17.62
CA LYS A 203 21.41 -0.49 -18.70
C LYS A 203 20.27 -1.51 -18.53
N SER A 204 19.74 -1.59 -17.32
CA SER A 204 18.63 -2.42 -16.86
C SER A 204 17.80 -1.66 -15.83
N SER A 205 16.50 -1.98 -15.73
CA SER A 205 15.60 -1.34 -14.74
C SER A 205 16.05 -1.64 -13.31
N LEU A 206 15.73 -0.77 -12.33
CA LEU A 206 16.08 -1.01 -10.91
C LEU A 206 15.60 -2.39 -10.45
N TYR A 207 14.40 -2.78 -10.87
CA TYR A 207 13.84 -4.09 -10.59
C TYR A 207 14.71 -5.25 -11.10
N GLU A 208 15.22 -5.17 -12.32
CA GLU A 208 16.12 -6.20 -12.87
C GLU A 208 17.42 -6.30 -12.08
N GLN A 209 17.97 -5.17 -11.64
CA GLN A 209 19.17 -5.12 -10.80
C GLN A 209 18.91 -5.81 -9.44
N PHE A 210 17.77 -5.53 -8.82
CA PHE A 210 17.36 -6.16 -7.56
C PHE A 210 17.13 -7.67 -7.72
N VAL A 211 16.45 -8.11 -8.78
CA VAL A 211 16.23 -9.54 -9.06
C VAL A 211 17.56 -10.26 -9.31
N THR A 212 18.48 -9.65 -10.05
CA THR A 212 19.80 -10.21 -10.34
C THR A 212 20.65 -10.32 -9.07
N ALA A 213 20.67 -9.27 -8.23
CA ALA A 213 21.39 -9.27 -6.97
C ALA A 213 20.84 -10.30 -5.96
N ALA A 214 19.51 -10.49 -5.93
CA ALA A 214 18.87 -11.52 -5.11
C ALA A 214 19.18 -12.94 -5.59
N GLY A 215 19.14 -13.19 -6.90
CA GLY A 215 19.50 -14.48 -7.50
C GLY A 215 20.97 -14.85 -7.32
N ALA A 216 21.87 -13.85 -7.35
CA ALA A 216 23.31 -14.06 -7.12
C ALA A 216 23.64 -14.49 -5.68
N LYS A 217 22.84 -14.09 -4.68
CA LYS A 217 23.00 -14.56 -3.29
C LYS A 217 22.59 -16.02 -3.11
N THR A 218 21.62 -16.52 -3.87
CA THR A 218 21.16 -17.91 -3.79
C THR A 218 22.15 -18.91 -4.40
N MET A 219 22.90 -18.52 -5.45
CA MET A 219 23.92 -19.40 -6.07
C MET A 219 25.27 -19.46 -5.34
N ARG A 220 25.49 -18.64 -4.30
CA ARG A 220 26.72 -18.68 -3.48
C ARG A 220 26.58 -19.50 -2.19
N ALA A 221 25.44 -20.15 -1.99
CA ALA A 221 25.13 -20.97 -0.81
C ALA A 221 25.09 -22.48 -1.11
N THR A 222 25.67 -22.92 -2.23
CA THR A 222 25.90 -24.33 -2.60
C THR A 222 27.39 -24.53 -2.84
#